data_AF-A0A914YJ59-F1
#
_entry.id   AF-A0A914YJ59-F1
#
_cell.length_a   1.000
_cell.length_b   1.000
_cell.length_c   1.000
_cell.angle_alpha   90.00
_cell.angle_beta   90.00
_cell.angle_gamma   90.00
#
_symmetry.space_group_name_H-M   'P 1'
#
loop_
_entity.id
_entity.type
_entity.pdbx_description
1 polymer ?
#
loop_
_entity_poly.entity_id
_entity_poly.type
_entity_poly.pdbx_seq_one_letter_code
_entity_poly.pdbx_strand_id
1 'polypeptide(L)'
;MSNSKLSNDSLTATRERVTNILDNAPQVYDGVSPNIDPAIHGNEKALQKLCNWDVNGFPTIANFLTFQVYISQYQRDAEVRWIMEMCDKFRCDSLVFPLAAAYFDRYLCTKTAEFHEVRFISSACLFLAAKMKMAKPPKYDAIQADFPHLTTKKLFDYELEVSQAIKWNFALATPYEFYDHFLAFSPYFMMLREGFDRSIRTIYCDFDLACYDPQSQALGALYYSITNDTDFTNCLPQWFSYFQRFRYPFHSLKHIYDQLYLKKGLYPVNVLEYNTSHTYFSNYLNVEYNPNVSEIWSGSVWDNAARVPHVLF
;
A
#
# COMPACT_ATOMS: atom_id res chain seq x y z
N MET A 1 24.91 1.98 -33.81
CA MET A 1 23.60 1.95 -34.52
C MET A 1 22.80 0.66 -34.30
N SER A 2 23.30 -0.33 -33.54
CA SER A 2 22.65 -1.63 -33.31
C SER A 2 21.87 -1.76 -31.99
N ASN A 3 22.17 -0.95 -30.96
CA ASN A 3 21.55 -1.08 -29.63
C ASN A 3 20.13 -0.50 -29.52
N SER A 4 19.73 0.43 -30.40
CA SER A 4 18.38 1.05 -30.36
C SER A 4 17.29 0.21 -31.04
N LYS A 5 17.67 -0.75 -31.90
CA LYS A 5 16.72 -1.68 -32.52
C LYS A 5 16.36 -2.84 -31.59
N LEU A 6 17.36 -3.41 -30.89
CA LEU A 6 17.16 -4.47 -29.91
C LEU A 6 16.27 -4.05 -28.72
N SER A 7 16.34 -2.79 -28.27
CA SER A 7 15.43 -2.30 -27.22
C SER A 7 14.01 -2.03 -27.73
N ASN A 8 13.85 -1.63 -28.99
CA ASN A 8 12.52 -1.40 -29.58
C ASN A 8 11.80 -2.71 -29.90
N ASP A 9 12.53 -3.75 -30.31
CA ASP A 9 11.95 -5.07 -30.59
C ASP A 9 11.55 -5.80 -29.30
N SER A 10 12.34 -5.69 -28.23
CA SER A 10 11.95 -6.20 -26.90
C SER A 10 10.75 -5.43 -26.34
N LEU A 11 10.70 -4.11 -26.52
CA LEU A 11 9.55 -3.28 -26.16
C LEU A 11 8.29 -3.61 -26.95
N THR A 12 8.42 -3.93 -28.24
CA THR A 12 7.27 -4.32 -29.07
C THR A 12 6.78 -5.70 -28.67
N ALA A 13 7.68 -6.63 -28.35
CA ALA A 13 7.33 -7.95 -27.83
C ALA A 13 6.71 -7.89 -26.42
N THR A 14 7.25 -7.09 -25.50
CA THR A 14 6.65 -6.84 -24.18
C THR A 14 5.32 -6.13 -24.33
N ARG A 15 5.21 -5.13 -25.21
CA ARG A 15 3.95 -4.44 -25.51
C ARG A 15 2.92 -5.39 -26.10
N GLU A 16 3.26 -6.21 -27.08
CA GLU A 16 2.36 -7.22 -27.66
C GLU A 16 1.97 -8.29 -26.64
N ARG A 17 2.91 -8.75 -25.81
CA ARG A 17 2.64 -9.73 -24.75
C ARG A 17 1.71 -9.15 -23.68
N VAL A 18 1.96 -7.92 -23.25
CA VAL A 18 1.15 -7.21 -22.26
C VAL A 18 -0.20 -6.81 -22.84
N THR A 19 -0.28 -6.37 -24.10
CA THR A 19 -1.55 -6.05 -24.77
C THR A 19 -2.39 -7.31 -24.94
N ASN A 20 -1.78 -8.44 -25.35
CA ASN A 20 -2.46 -9.73 -25.38
C ASN A 20 -2.91 -10.22 -24.00
N ILE A 21 -2.16 -9.92 -22.92
CA ILE A 21 -2.58 -10.26 -21.55
C ILE A 21 -3.76 -9.37 -21.12
N LEU A 22 -3.74 -8.08 -21.42
CA LEU A 22 -4.83 -7.15 -21.10
C LEU A 22 -6.11 -7.44 -21.89
N ASP A 23 -5.99 -7.76 -23.19
CA ASP A 23 -7.12 -8.11 -24.05
C ASP A 23 -7.78 -9.43 -23.64
N ASN A 24 -7.04 -10.32 -22.97
CA ASN A 24 -7.53 -11.61 -22.46
C ASN A 24 -7.71 -11.65 -20.94
N ALA A 25 -7.47 -10.54 -20.22
CA ALA A 25 -7.63 -10.49 -18.78
C ALA A 25 -9.13 -10.53 -18.44
N PRO A 26 -9.61 -11.49 -17.64
CA PRO A 26 -10.99 -11.46 -17.18
C PRO A 26 -11.23 -10.18 -16.36
N GLN A 27 -12.26 -9.42 -16.73
CA GLN A 27 -12.80 -8.29 -15.96
C GLN A 27 -13.46 -8.81 -14.68
N VAL A 28 -12.68 -9.34 -13.74
CA VAL A 28 -13.23 -9.99 -12.54
C VAL A 28 -12.36 -9.61 -11.35
N TYR A 29 -12.65 -8.43 -10.81
CA TYR A 29 -12.38 -8.13 -9.41
C TYR A 29 -13.66 -8.46 -8.65
N ASP A 30 -13.57 -9.32 -7.62
CA ASP A 30 -14.70 -9.62 -6.72
C ASP A 30 -14.96 -8.50 -5.68
N GLY A 31 -14.15 -7.43 -5.72
CA GLY A 31 -14.50 -6.10 -5.20
C GLY A 31 -14.88 -5.17 -6.36
N VAL A 32 -15.65 -4.11 -6.12
CA VAL A 32 -15.97 -3.11 -7.16
C VAL A 32 -14.64 -2.66 -7.79
N SER A 33 -14.40 -3.04 -9.05
CA SER A 33 -13.25 -2.57 -9.81
C SER A 33 -13.21 -1.05 -9.64
N PRO A 34 -12.08 -0.44 -9.25
CA PRO A 34 -11.98 1.01 -9.19
C PRO A 34 -12.25 1.49 -10.61
N ASN A 35 -13.49 1.86 -10.90
CA ASN A 35 -13.85 2.51 -12.14
C ASN A 35 -13.03 3.78 -12.11
N ILE A 36 -11.95 3.78 -12.88
CA ILE A 36 -11.04 4.91 -13.02
C ILE A 36 -11.92 6.07 -13.50
N ASP A 37 -12.31 6.92 -12.57
CA ASP A 37 -13.05 8.14 -12.87
C ASP A 37 -12.11 9.09 -13.64
N PRO A 38 -12.33 9.33 -14.93
CA PRO A 38 -11.45 10.18 -15.73
C PRO A 38 -11.46 11.65 -15.30
N ALA A 39 -12.46 12.09 -14.52
CA ALA A 39 -12.51 13.44 -13.98
C ALA A 39 -11.55 13.63 -12.79
N ILE A 40 -11.22 12.55 -12.09
CA ILE A 40 -10.36 12.52 -10.90
C ILE A 40 -9.00 11.95 -11.25
N HIS A 41 -8.98 10.73 -11.78
CA HIS A 41 -7.77 10.01 -12.13
C HIS A 41 -7.24 10.50 -13.49
N GLY A 42 -5.96 10.89 -13.52
CA GLY A 42 -5.36 11.61 -14.65
C GLY A 42 -5.44 13.14 -14.55
N ASN A 43 -6.22 13.67 -13.60
CA ASN A 43 -6.28 15.10 -13.34
C ASN A 43 -5.16 15.54 -12.37
N GLU A 44 -4.23 16.35 -12.88
CA GLU A 44 -3.08 16.86 -12.12
C GLU A 44 -3.50 17.62 -10.84
N LYS A 45 -4.60 18.38 -10.88
CA LYS A 45 -5.07 19.12 -9.70
C LYS A 45 -5.63 18.20 -8.63
N ALA A 46 -6.27 17.09 -9.04
CA ALA A 46 -6.77 16.09 -8.11
C ALA A 46 -5.60 15.36 -7.45
N LEU A 47 -4.59 14.96 -8.24
CA LEU A 47 -3.38 14.35 -7.72
C LEU A 47 -2.66 15.29 -6.72
N GLN A 48 -2.47 16.56 -7.06
CA GLN A 48 -1.85 17.52 -6.15
C GLN A 48 -2.65 17.73 -4.86
N LYS A 49 -3.99 17.68 -4.92
CA LYS A 49 -4.81 17.70 -3.71
C LYS A 49 -4.62 16.44 -2.86
N LEU A 50 -4.52 15.27 -3.48
CA LEU A 50 -4.27 14.01 -2.80
C LEU A 50 -2.88 14.01 -2.12
N CYS A 51 -1.84 14.48 -2.81
CA CYS A 51 -0.51 14.67 -2.23
C CYS A 51 -0.52 15.60 -1.00
N ASN A 52 -1.42 16.57 -0.96
CA ASN A 52 -1.57 17.52 0.13
C ASN A 52 -2.71 17.16 1.11
N TRP A 53 -3.32 15.98 0.98
CA TRP A 53 -4.58 15.65 1.66
C TRP A 53 -4.46 15.71 3.19
N ASP A 54 -3.32 15.30 3.75
CA ASP A 54 -3.17 15.27 5.20
C ASP A 54 -1.74 15.49 5.71
N VAL A 55 -1.08 16.54 5.20
CA VAL A 55 0.32 16.89 5.52
C VAL A 55 0.60 16.99 7.03
N ASN A 56 -0.42 17.26 7.85
CA ASN A 56 -0.30 17.47 9.30
C ASN A 56 -0.90 16.33 10.15
N GLY A 57 -1.53 15.32 9.56
CA GLY A 57 -2.26 14.27 10.28
C GLY A 57 -1.69 12.87 10.15
N PHE A 58 -0.54 12.72 9.49
CA PHE A 58 0.14 11.42 9.38
C PHE A 58 0.77 11.00 10.71
N PRO A 59 0.74 9.69 11.04
CA PRO A 59 1.45 9.18 12.20
C PRO A 59 2.95 9.40 12.01
N THR A 60 3.61 9.93 13.04
CA THR A 60 5.06 10.14 13.04
C THR A 60 5.67 9.43 14.23
N ILE A 61 6.94 9.01 14.08
CA ILE A 61 7.71 8.42 15.18
C ILE A 61 7.69 9.34 16.41
N ALA A 62 7.86 10.64 16.21
CA ALA A 62 7.85 11.62 17.29
C ALA A 62 6.51 11.65 18.04
N ASN A 63 5.39 11.67 17.32
CA ASN A 63 4.06 11.64 17.95
C ASN A 63 3.83 10.32 18.69
N PHE A 64 4.17 9.19 18.06
CA PHE A 64 4.04 7.89 18.70
C PHE A 64 4.81 7.84 20.03
N LEU A 65 6.09 8.24 20.03
CA LEU A 65 6.91 8.25 21.25
C LEU A 65 6.44 9.28 22.29
N THR A 66 5.76 10.35 21.86
CA THR A 66 5.20 11.36 22.76
C THR A 66 3.99 10.81 23.53
N PHE A 67 3.12 10.04 22.87
CA PHE A 67 1.88 9.54 23.47
C PHE A 67 1.99 8.14 24.06
N GLN A 68 2.84 7.27 23.49
CA GLN A 68 2.95 5.87 23.90
C GLN A 68 4.01 5.67 24.95
N VAL A 69 3.56 5.29 26.15
CA VAL A 69 4.42 4.90 27.28
C VAL A 69 4.40 3.38 27.49
N TYR A 70 3.26 2.73 27.23
CA TYR A 70 3.04 1.31 27.48
C TYR A 70 3.12 0.43 26.22
N ILE A 71 3.02 1.05 25.05
CA ILE A 71 3.04 0.37 23.76
C ILE A 71 4.36 0.66 23.05
N SER A 72 5.13 -0.40 22.83
CA SER A 72 6.34 -0.39 22.00
C SER A 72 6.01 -0.52 20.51
N GLN A 73 6.95 -0.16 19.65
CA GLN A 73 6.87 -0.38 18.20
C GLN A 73 6.61 -1.86 17.86
N TYR A 74 7.25 -2.79 18.59
CA TYR A 74 7.03 -4.22 18.42
C TYR A 74 5.60 -4.65 18.73
N GLN A 75 5.01 -4.13 19.80
CA GLN A 75 3.60 -4.41 20.15
C GLN A 75 2.65 -3.82 19.11
N ARG A 76 2.94 -2.62 18.60
CA ARG A 76 2.21 -2.03 17.47
C ARG A 76 2.26 -2.96 16.26
N ASP A 77 3.44 -3.45 15.87
CA ASP A 77 3.57 -4.35 14.72
C ASP A 77 2.88 -5.70 14.93
N ALA A 78 2.87 -6.21 16.16
CA ALA A 78 2.10 -7.41 16.50
C ALA A 78 0.59 -7.19 16.33
N GLU A 79 0.08 -6.05 16.76
CA GLU A 79 -1.34 -5.71 16.64
C GLU A 79 -1.75 -5.43 15.20
N VAL A 80 -0.92 -4.74 14.40
CA VAL A 80 -1.21 -4.53 12.98
C VAL A 80 -1.15 -5.84 12.19
N ARG A 81 -0.22 -6.74 12.49
CA ARG A 81 -0.23 -8.11 11.92
C ARG A 81 -1.50 -8.86 12.30
N TRP A 82 -1.96 -8.72 13.53
CA TRP A 82 -3.23 -9.33 13.94
C TRP A 82 -4.43 -8.73 13.17
N ILE A 83 -4.47 -7.41 12.93
CA ILE A 83 -5.50 -6.79 12.06
C ILE A 83 -5.46 -7.41 10.66
N MET A 84 -4.26 -7.58 10.09
CA MET A 84 -4.06 -8.19 8.78
C MET A 84 -4.62 -9.62 8.73
N GLU A 85 -4.29 -10.45 9.74
CA GLU A 85 -4.77 -11.83 9.85
C GLU A 85 -6.30 -11.89 10.00
N MET A 86 -6.90 -10.94 10.72
CA MET A 86 -8.36 -10.85 10.85
C MET A 86 -9.02 -10.42 9.53
N CYS A 87 -8.42 -9.50 8.77
CA CYS A 87 -8.87 -9.18 7.42
C CYS A 87 -8.86 -10.41 6.51
N ASP A 88 -7.76 -11.17 6.50
CA ASP A 88 -7.67 -12.41 5.73
C ASP A 88 -8.75 -13.43 6.16
N LYS A 89 -8.97 -13.57 7.48
CA LYS A 89 -9.98 -14.48 8.04
C LYS A 89 -11.41 -14.10 7.66
N PHE A 90 -11.73 -12.81 7.72
CA PHE A 90 -13.05 -12.30 7.36
C PHE A 90 -13.22 -12.06 5.86
N ARG A 91 -12.17 -12.30 5.05
CA ARG A 91 -12.14 -12.04 3.60
C ARG A 91 -12.54 -10.59 3.30
N CYS A 92 -11.91 -9.67 4.02
CA CYS A 92 -12.11 -8.25 3.84
C CYS A 92 -11.49 -7.78 2.51
N ASP A 93 -12.08 -6.76 1.88
CA ASP A 93 -11.46 -6.11 0.73
C ASP A 93 -10.04 -5.63 1.04
N SER A 94 -9.15 -5.63 0.04
CA SER A 94 -7.72 -5.27 0.21
C SER A 94 -7.50 -3.86 0.77
N LEU A 95 -8.52 -2.98 0.66
CA LEU A 95 -8.53 -1.61 1.16
C LEU A 95 -8.81 -1.50 2.66
N VAL A 96 -9.38 -2.54 3.29
CA VAL A 96 -9.78 -2.51 4.71
C VAL A 96 -8.57 -2.54 5.62
N PHE A 97 -7.61 -3.44 5.37
CA PHE A 97 -6.43 -3.59 6.21
C PHE A 97 -5.58 -2.30 6.31
N PRO A 98 -5.14 -1.67 5.20
CA PRO A 98 -4.36 -0.43 5.26
C PRO A 98 -5.09 0.70 5.99
N LEU A 99 -6.40 0.80 5.77
CA LEU A 99 -7.21 1.83 6.42
C LEU A 99 -7.35 1.58 7.93
N ALA A 100 -7.56 0.33 8.34
CA ALA A 100 -7.59 -0.06 9.75
C ALA A 100 -6.25 0.21 10.44
N ALA A 101 -5.13 -0.13 9.80
CA ALA A 101 -3.79 0.17 10.30
C ALA A 101 -3.56 1.69 10.43
N ALA A 102 -4.00 2.47 9.43
CA ALA A 102 -3.91 3.93 9.48
C ALA A 102 -4.75 4.55 10.63
N TYR A 103 -5.94 4.02 10.92
CA TYR A 103 -6.70 4.44 12.10
C TYR A 103 -5.97 4.11 13.40
N PHE A 104 -5.41 2.90 13.49
CA PHE A 104 -4.69 2.44 14.67
C PHE A 104 -3.46 3.31 14.94
N ASP A 105 -2.64 3.59 13.93
CA ASP A 105 -1.46 4.44 14.08
C ASP A 105 -1.81 5.87 14.48
N ARG A 106 -2.88 6.44 13.92
CA ARG A 106 -3.37 7.77 14.31
C ARG A 106 -3.88 7.81 15.74
N TYR A 107 -4.55 6.75 16.18
CA TYR A 107 -4.94 6.62 17.59
C TYR A 107 -3.71 6.66 18.49
N LEU A 108 -2.70 5.81 18.21
CA LEU A 108 -1.46 5.76 18.99
C LEU A 108 -0.63 7.06 18.90
N CYS A 109 -0.82 7.87 17.87
CA CYS A 109 -0.18 9.18 17.76
C CYS A 109 -0.97 10.33 18.42
N THR A 110 -2.13 10.07 19.03
CA THR A 110 -2.99 11.12 19.61
C THR A 110 -3.47 10.81 21.03
N LYS A 111 -3.45 9.55 21.44
CA LYS A 111 -3.87 9.09 22.76
C LYS A 111 -2.95 8.00 23.28
N THR A 112 -2.65 8.02 24.57
CA THR A 112 -1.99 6.91 25.24
C THR A 112 -2.92 5.69 25.28
N ALA A 113 -2.42 4.52 24.89
CA ALA A 113 -3.14 3.25 25.02
C ALA A 113 -2.49 2.41 26.12
N GLU A 114 -3.30 1.74 26.93
CA GLU A 114 -2.78 0.71 27.81
C GLU A 114 -2.66 -0.65 27.11
N PHE A 115 -1.75 -1.50 27.60
CA PHE A 115 -1.50 -2.82 27.04
C PHE A 115 -2.76 -3.70 26.97
N HIS A 116 -3.65 -3.58 27.96
CA HIS A 116 -4.87 -4.39 28.03
C HIS A 116 -5.99 -3.87 27.10
N GLU A 117 -5.86 -2.64 26.59
CA GLU A 117 -6.83 -1.96 25.74
C GLU A 117 -6.48 -2.09 24.27
N VAL A 118 -5.19 -2.27 23.95
CA VAL A 118 -4.67 -2.22 22.58
C VAL A 118 -5.43 -3.13 21.63
N ARG A 119 -5.80 -4.35 22.04
CA ARG A 119 -6.58 -5.26 21.20
C ARG A 119 -7.98 -4.75 20.90
N PHE A 120 -8.64 -4.10 21.86
CA PHE A 120 -9.95 -3.48 21.63
C PHE A 120 -9.83 -2.32 20.63
N ILE A 121 -8.78 -1.51 20.75
CA ILE A 121 -8.49 -0.40 19.82
C ILE A 121 -8.23 -0.95 18.41
N SER A 122 -7.36 -1.96 18.27
CA SER A 122 -7.08 -2.65 16.99
C SER A 122 -8.36 -3.20 16.35
N SER A 123 -9.19 -3.87 17.17
CA SER A 123 -10.46 -4.44 16.71
C SER A 123 -11.44 -3.36 16.26
N ALA A 124 -11.58 -2.27 17.02
CA ALA A 124 -12.43 -1.14 16.67
C ALA A 124 -11.98 -0.50 15.35
N CYS A 125 -10.67 -0.32 15.14
CA CYS A 125 -10.12 0.19 13.88
C CYS A 125 -10.47 -0.72 12.69
N LEU A 126 -10.39 -2.04 12.85
CA LEU A 126 -10.80 -3.02 11.84
C LEU A 126 -12.29 -2.88 11.48
N PHE A 127 -13.18 -2.85 12.47
CA PHE A 127 -14.62 -2.75 12.22
C PHE A 127 -15.01 -1.40 11.60
N LEU A 128 -14.40 -0.31 12.04
CA LEU A 128 -14.59 1.01 11.41
C LEU A 128 -14.16 1.00 9.95
N ALA A 129 -12.95 0.50 9.65
CA ALA A 129 -12.46 0.43 8.26
C ALA A 129 -13.34 -0.46 7.38
N ALA A 130 -13.79 -1.61 7.90
CA ALA A 130 -14.69 -2.50 7.18
C ALA A 130 -16.03 -1.82 6.87
N LYS A 131 -16.60 -1.06 7.82
CA LYS A 131 -17.83 -0.27 7.58
C LYS A 131 -17.65 0.79 6.49
N MET A 132 -16.44 1.30 6.32
CA MET A 132 -16.14 2.33 5.32
C MET A 132 -15.88 1.78 3.92
N LYS A 133 -15.27 0.60 3.82
CA LYS A 133 -14.80 0.06 2.53
C LYS A 133 -15.63 -1.13 2.02
N MET A 134 -16.39 -1.82 2.88
CA MET A 134 -17.17 -3.00 2.50
C MET A 134 -18.68 -2.73 2.52
N ALA A 135 -19.40 -3.32 1.56
CA ALA A 135 -20.87 -3.30 1.57
C ALA A 135 -21.47 -4.14 2.71
N LYS A 136 -20.77 -5.20 3.14
CA LYS A 136 -21.19 -6.13 4.20
C LYS A 136 -20.04 -6.34 5.19
N PRO A 137 -19.86 -5.44 6.17
CA PRO A 137 -18.79 -5.57 7.16
C PRO A 137 -19.00 -6.80 8.08
N PRO A 138 -17.91 -7.36 8.65
CA PRO A 138 -18.00 -8.45 9.60
C PRO A 138 -18.78 -8.02 10.86
N LYS A 139 -19.49 -8.97 11.47
CA LYS A 139 -20.23 -8.76 12.71
C LYS A 139 -19.31 -9.01 13.92
N TYR A 140 -19.58 -8.33 15.04
CA TYR A 140 -18.82 -8.55 16.29
C TYR A 140 -18.87 -10.01 16.77
N ASP A 141 -19.98 -10.70 16.56
CA ASP A 141 -20.12 -12.11 16.96
C ASP A 141 -19.06 -13.00 16.28
N ALA A 142 -18.63 -12.64 15.07
CA ALA A 142 -17.60 -13.37 14.34
C ALA A 142 -16.23 -13.30 15.02
N ILE A 143 -15.87 -12.13 15.59
CA ILE A 143 -14.60 -12.00 16.32
C ILE A 143 -14.68 -12.60 17.73
N GLN A 144 -15.86 -12.55 18.35
CA GLN A 144 -16.07 -13.10 19.69
C GLN A 144 -16.02 -14.61 19.76
N ALA A 145 -16.35 -15.29 18.65
CA ALA A 145 -16.23 -16.74 18.56
C ALA A 145 -14.79 -17.21 18.88
N ASP A 146 -13.79 -16.45 18.43
CA ASP A 146 -12.37 -16.77 18.69
C ASP A 146 -11.79 -16.00 19.88
N PHE A 147 -12.30 -14.80 20.13
CA PHE A 147 -11.82 -13.90 21.19
C PHE A 147 -12.97 -13.47 22.11
N PRO A 148 -13.46 -14.36 23.02
CA PRO A 148 -14.63 -14.09 23.86
C PRO A 148 -14.48 -12.86 24.77
N HIS A 149 -13.25 -12.44 25.06
CA HIS A 149 -12.97 -11.25 25.87
C HIS A 149 -13.31 -9.95 25.14
N LEU A 150 -13.40 -9.95 23.80
CA LEU A 150 -13.75 -8.79 22.98
C LEU A 150 -15.26 -8.57 22.92
N THR A 151 -15.86 -8.27 24.07
CA THR A 151 -17.31 -8.09 24.20
C THR A 151 -17.85 -6.95 23.33
N THR A 152 -19.06 -7.12 22.78
CA THR A 152 -19.65 -6.22 21.78
C THR A 152 -19.83 -4.83 22.35
N LYS A 153 -20.28 -4.75 23.61
CA LYS A 153 -20.44 -3.49 24.33
C LYS A 153 -19.14 -2.70 24.38
N LYS A 154 -18.04 -3.33 24.81
CA LYS A 154 -16.73 -2.66 24.84
C LYS A 154 -16.25 -2.28 23.44
N LEU A 155 -16.44 -3.13 22.44
CA LEU A 155 -16.06 -2.80 21.06
C LEU A 155 -16.79 -1.55 20.55
N PHE A 156 -18.08 -1.38 20.86
CA PHE A 156 -18.80 -0.14 20.55
C PHE A 156 -18.22 1.08 21.26
N ASP A 157 -17.88 0.95 22.54
CA ASP A 157 -17.27 2.05 23.32
C ASP A 157 -15.93 2.48 22.68
N TYR A 158 -15.09 1.51 22.29
CA TYR A 158 -13.81 1.77 21.62
C TYR A 158 -13.96 2.28 20.19
N GLU A 159 -14.99 1.87 19.43
CA GLU A 159 -15.25 2.48 18.12
C GLU A 159 -15.55 3.97 18.23
N LEU A 160 -16.37 4.36 19.20
CA LEU A 160 -16.63 5.77 19.47
C LEU A 160 -15.34 6.48 19.89
N GLU A 161 -14.54 5.85 20.74
CA GLU A 161 -13.28 6.44 21.20
C GLU A 161 -12.28 6.65 20.06
N VAL A 162 -12.09 5.65 19.20
CA VAL A 162 -11.24 5.73 18.02
C VAL A 162 -11.76 6.82 17.07
N SER A 163 -13.07 6.85 16.83
CA SER A 163 -13.71 7.87 15.98
C SER A 163 -13.42 9.29 16.49
N GLN A 164 -13.47 9.50 17.80
CA GLN A 164 -13.11 10.78 18.41
C GLN A 164 -11.62 11.11 18.26
N ALA A 165 -10.74 10.12 18.47
CA ALA A 165 -9.29 10.29 18.33
C ALA A 165 -8.88 10.72 16.91
N ILE A 166 -9.49 10.09 15.88
CA ILE A 166 -9.27 10.46 14.48
C ILE A 166 -10.13 11.66 14.02
N LYS A 167 -10.81 12.35 14.96
CA LYS A 167 -11.67 13.52 14.71
C LYS A 167 -12.74 13.25 13.65
N TRP A 168 -13.29 12.04 13.64
CA TRP A 168 -14.28 11.56 12.67
C TRP A 168 -13.80 11.61 11.21
N ASN A 169 -12.49 11.73 10.98
CA ASN A 169 -11.92 11.66 9.64
C ASN A 169 -11.70 10.21 9.23
N PHE A 170 -12.74 9.60 8.67
CA PHE A 170 -12.68 8.24 8.15
C PHE A 170 -12.10 8.15 6.73
N ALA A 171 -12.05 9.26 6.00
CA ALA A 171 -11.61 9.32 4.60
C ALA A 171 -10.08 9.51 4.51
N LEU A 172 -9.32 8.62 5.14
CA LEU A 172 -7.87 8.68 5.10
C LEU A 172 -7.36 8.20 3.76
N ALA A 173 -6.40 8.94 3.19
CA ALA A 173 -5.68 8.49 2.02
C ALA A 173 -4.78 7.31 2.41
N THR A 174 -4.90 6.23 1.66
CA THR A 174 -4.03 5.05 1.69
C THR A 174 -3.20 5.03 0.40
N PRO A 175 -2.19 4.15 0.30
CA PRO A 175 -1.43 3.98 -0.94
C PRO A 175 -2.28 3.62 -2.16
N TYR A 176 -3.48 3.05 -1.95
CA TYR A 176 -4.37 2.63 -3.04
C TYR A 176 -4.98 3.81 -3.81
N GLU A 177 -5.29 4.93 -3.14
CA GLU A 177 -5.77 6.13 -3.85
C GLU A 177 -4.71 6.64 -4.85
N PHE A 178 -3.41 6.48 -4.55
CA PHE A 178 -2.33 6.79 -5.50
C PHE A 178 -2.18 5.72 -6.59
N TYR A 179 -2.42 4.46 -6.25
CA TYR A 179 -2.38 3.36 -7.21
C TYR A 179 -3.42 3.53 -8.32
N ASP A 180 -4.62 4.03 -8.01
CA ASP A 180 -5.64 4.34 -9.02
C ASP A 180 -5.17 5.45 -9.99
N HIS A 181 -4.42 6.45 -9.49
CA HIS A 181 -3.75 7.44 -10.35
C HIS A 181 -2.66 6.81 -11.23
N PHE A 182 -1.94 5.81 -10.73
CA PHE A 182 -0.95 5.07 -11.52
C PHE A 182 -1.64 4.29 -12.65
N LEU A 183 -2.73 3.57 -12.35
CA LEU A 183 -3.52 2.83 -13.34
C LEU A 183 -4.07 3.73 -14.45
N ALA A 184 -4.54 4.94 -14.09
CA ALA A 184 -5.01 5.92 -15.06
C ALA A 184 -3.90 6.43 -16.00
N PHE A 185 -2.66 6.48 -15.51
CA PHE A 185 -1.51 6.81 -16.34
C PHE A 185 -1.09 5.65 -17.24
N SER A 186 -1.08 4.43 -16.70
CA SER A 186 -0.68 3.23 -17.42
C SER A 186 -1.46 2.01 -16.93
N PRO A 187 -2.36 1.43 -17.76
CA PRO A 187 -3.15 0.26 -17.37
C PRO A 187 -2.27 -0.98 -17.13
N TYR A 188 -1.04 -0.99 -17.64
CA TYR A 188 -0.06 -2.07 -17.43
C TYR A 188 0.28 -2.28 -15.97
N PHE A 189 0.17 -1.26 -15.12
CA PHE A 189 0.42 -1.42 -13.69
C PHE A 189 -0.56 -2.38 -13.02
N MET A 190 -1.71 -2.67 -13.63
CA MET A 190 -2.65 -3.69 -13.15
C MET A 190 -1.99 -5.06 -13.02
N MET A 191 -1.02 -5.40 -13.88
CA MET A 191 -0.26 -6.65 -13.79
C MET A 191 0.64 -6.71 -12.55
N LEU A 192 0.98 -5.55 -11.97
CA LEU A 192 1.81 -5.45 -10.78
C LEU A 192 0.97 -5.40 -9.49
N ARG A 193 -0.36 -5.51 -9.57
CA ARG A 193 -1.26 -5.34 -8.42
C ARG A 193 -0.94 -6.29 -7.27
N GLU A 194 -0.70 -7.56 -7.55
CA GLU A 194 -0.38 -8.54 -6.50
C GLU A 194 0.95 -8.22 -5.80
N GLY A 195 1.96 -7.76 -6.57
CA GLY A 195 3.23 -7.29 -6.03
C GLY A 195 3.03 -6.07 -5.13
N PHE A 196 2.23 -5.11 -5.61
CA PHE A 196 1.89 -3.88 -4.90
C PHE A 196 1.19 -4.21 -3.57
N ASP A 197 0.15 -5.04 -3.58
CA ASP A 197 -0.63 -5.39 -2.39
C ASP A 197 0.25 -6.10 -1.34
N ARG A 198 1.15 -7.01 -1.76
CA ARG A 198 2.15 -7.63 -0.86
C ARG A 198 3.08 -6.60 -0.23
N SER A 199 3.56 -5.64 -1.02
CA SER A 199 4.39 -4.55 -0.51
C SER A 199 3.64 -3.67 0.49
N ILE A 200 2.38 -3.32 0.22
CA ILE A 200 1.55 -2.56 1.17
C ILE A 200 1.35 -3.33 2.48
N ARG A 201 1.07 -4.64 2.42
CA ARG A 201 1.00 -5.49 3.63
C ARG A 201 2.28 -5.42 4.46
N THR A 202 3.42 -5.45 3.79
CA THR A 202 4.73 -5.38 4.45
C THR A 202 5.01 -4.01 5.04
N ILE A 203 4.69 -2.94 4.31
CA ILE A 203 4.85 -1.55 4.76
C ILE A 203 4.05 -1.31 6.04
N TYR A 204 2.77 -1.69 6.08
CA TYR A 204 1.96 -1.42 7.27
C TYR A 204 2.32 -2.32 8.45
N CYS A 205 2.85 -3.52 8.23
CA CYS A 205 3.32 -4.41 9.31
C CYS A 205 4.68 -4.02 9.90
N ASP A 206 5.34 -2.99 9.36
CA ASP A 206 6.60 -2.45 9.86
C ASP A 206 6.40 -1.00 10.31
N PHE A 207 6.70 -0.70 11.57
CA PHE A 207 6.44 0.61 12.15
C PHE A 207 7.15 1.76 11.41
N ASP A 208 8.43 1.57 11.05
CA ASP A 208 9.23 2.62 10.42
C ASP A 208 8.71 2.92 9.01
N LEU A 209 8.32 1.87 8.27
CA LEU A 209 7.73 2.03 6.94
C LEU A 209 6.32 2.64 6.99
N ALA A 210 5.51 2.28 7.99
CA ALA A 210 4.16 2.81 8.18
C ALA A 210 4.15 4.32 8.47
N CYS A 211 5.25 4.86 9.00
CA CYS A 211 5.43 6.28 9.29
C CYS A 211 5.75 7.14 8.05
N TYR A 212 6.02 6.54 6.88
CA TYR A 212 6.08 7.31 5.62
C TYR A 212 4.71 7.77 5.18
N ASP A 213 4.67 8.86 4.42
CA ASP A 213 3.42 9.33 3.83
C ASP A 213 2.88 8.33 2.78
N PRO A 214 1.56 8.25 2.57
CA PRO A 214 0.94 7.28 1.66
C PRO A 214 1.45 7.36 0.21
N GLN A 215 1.89 8.54 -0.24
CA GLN A 215 2.44 8.71 -1.59
C GLN A 215 3.81 8.02 -1.69
N SER A 216 4.70 8.26 -0.72
CA SER A 216 6.00 7.58 -0.64
C SER A 216 5.85 6.07 -0.50
N GLN A 217 4.89 5.60 0.30
CA GLN A 217 4.54 4.19 0.45
C GLN A 217 4.07 3.58 -0.88
N ALA A 218 3.15 4.24 -1.59
CA ALA A 218 2.63 3.78 -2.88
C ALA A 218 3.74 3.71 -3.94
N LEU A 219 4.56 4.75 -4.05
CA LEU A 219 5.67 4.77 -4.99
C LEU A 219 6.70 3.70 -4.67
N GLY A 220 7.05 3.50 -3.39
CA GLY A 220 7.98 2.46 -2.96
C GLY A 220 7.47 1.06 -3.31
N ALA A 221 6.21 0.78 -3.05
CA ALA A 221 5.56 -0.47 -3.39
C ALA A 221 5.50 -0.73 -4.90
N LEU A 222 5.10 0.28 -5.69
CA LEU A 222 5.05 0.16 -7.15
C LEU A 222 6.46 -0.03 -7.72
N TYR A 223 7.42 0.76 -7.27
CA TYR A 223 8.79 0.69 -7.74
C TYR A 223 9.42 -0.68 -7.45
N TYR A 224 9.25 -1.19 -6.22
CA TYR A 224 9.68 -2.53 -5.84
C TYR A 224 9.02 -3.62 -6.72
N SER A 225 7.74 -3.45 -7.03
CA SER A 225 7.02 -4.38 -7.90
C SER A 225 7.54 -4.36 -9.34
N ILE A 226 7.82 -3.18 -9.89
CA ILE A 226 8.40 -3.01 -11.23
C ILE A 226 9.76 -3.70 -11.33
N THR A 227 10.64 -3.50 -10.34
CA THR A 227 12.01 -4.04 -10.37
C THR A 227 12.07 -5.55 -10.20
N ASN A 228 11.02 -6.15 -9.61
CA ASN A 228 10.92 -7.60 -9.46
C ASN A 228 10.45 -8.30 -10.75
N ASP A 229 9.97 -7.55 -11.74
CA ASP A 229 9.58 -8.08 -13.05
C ASP A 229 10.54 -7.55 -14.13
N THR A 230 11.23 -8.47 -14.81
CA THR A 230 12.25 -8.12 -15.82
C THR A 230 11.67 -7.36 -17.00
N ASP A 231 10.44 -7.66 -17.40
CA ASP A 231 9.79 -7.01 -18.55
C ASP A 231 9.40 -5.56 -18.19
N PHE A 232 8.89 -5.34 -16.97
CA PHE A 232 8.56 -4.01 -16.47
C PHE A 232 9.79 -3.17 -16.13
N THR A 233 10.86 -3.79 -15.64
CA THR A 233 12.13 -3.11 -15.36
C THR A 233 12.69 -2.40 -16.59
N ASN A 234 12.60 -3.04 -17.77
CA ASN A 234 13.04 -2.45 -19.04
C ASN A 234 12.20 -1.23 -19.46
N CYS A 235 10.97 -1.12 -18.96
CA CYS A 235 10.06 -0.01 -19.26
C CYS A 235 10.22 1.18 -18.30
N LEU A 236 10.92 0.99 -17.17
CA LEU A 236 11.07 1.99 -16.11
C LEU A 236 11.55 3.37 -16.58
N PRO A 237 12.52 3.51 -17.52
CA PRO A 237 12.95 4.82 -18.02
C PRO A 237 11.83 5.65 -18.65
N GLN A 238 10.79 5.01 -19.21
CA GLN A 238 9.66 5.69 -19.85
C GLN A 238 8.71 6.30 -18.82
N TRP A 239 8.61 5.71 -17.64
CA TRP A 239 7.75 6.18 -16.55
C TRP A 239 8.44 7.19 -15.64
N PHE A 240 9.73 7.42 -15.83
CA PHE A 240 10.51 8.32 -14.99
C PHE A 240 9.92 9.75 -14.95
N SER A 241 9.51 10.28 -16.10
CA SER A 241 8.88 11.61 -16.20
C SER A 241 7.54 11.72 -15.46
N TYR A 242 6.84 10.59 -15.29
CA TYR A 242 5.61 10.51 -14.52
C TYR A 242 5.90 10.48 -13.02
N PHE A 243 6.87 9.67 -12.58
CA PHE A 243 7.27 9.62 -11.18
C PHE A 243 7.79 10.97 -10.67
N GLN A 244 8.49 11.74 -11.50
CA GLN A 244 8.94 13.09 -11.15
C GLN A 244 7.81 14.08 -10.78
N ARG A 245 6.55 13.77 -11.09
CA ARG A 245 5.39 14.61 -10.69
C ARG A 245 5.08 14.50 -9.20
N PHE A 246 5.47 13.40 -8.57
CA PHE A 246 5.24 13.15 -7.17
C PHE A 246 6.36 13.77 -6.33
N ARG A 247 6.00 14.36 -5.18
CA ARG A 247 6.97 14.94 -4.25
C ARG A 247 7.39 13.88 -3.23
N TYR A 248 8.50 13.19 -3.46
CA TYR A 248 9.02 12.22 -2.50
C TYR A 248 10.52 12.43 -2.29
N PRO A 249 11.01 12.34 -1.04
CA PRO A 249 12.45 12.32 -0.81
C PRO A 249 13.05 11.02 -1.34
N PHE A 250 14.13 11.12 -2.12
CA PHE A 250 14.80 9.95 -2.70
C PHE A 250 15.24 8.92 -1.64
N HIS A 251 15.77 9.41 -0.52
CA HIS A 251 16.23 8.54 0.58
C HIS A 251 15.08 7.71 1.18
N SER A 252 13.86 8.27 1.22
CA SER A 252 12.67 7.57 1.72
C SER A 252 12.29 6.42 0.79
N LEU A 253 12.26 6.67 -0.52
CA LEU A 253 11.94 5.64 -1.51
C LEU A 253 12.97 4.50 -1.48
N LYS A 254 14.26 4.85 -1.40
CA LYS A 254 15.33 3.87 -1.27
C LYS A 254 15.20 3.04 0.01
N HIS A 255 14.90 3.68 1.14
CA HIS A 255 14.72 2.96 2.40
C HIS A 255 13.55 1.99 2.34
N ILE A 256 12.39 2.42 1.85
CA ILE A 256 11.22 1.56 1.65
C ILE A 256 11.59 0.36 0.78
N TYR A 257 12.24 0.60 -0.36
CA TYR A 257 12.69 -0.45 -1.26
C TYR A 257 13.59 -1.48 -0.57
N ASP A 258 14.64 -1.02 0.11
CA ASP A 258 15.61 -1.89 0.76
C ASP A 258 14.93 -2.74 1.85
N GLN A 259 14.00 -2.15 2.62
CA GLN A 259 13.26 -2.87 3.65
C GLN A 259 12.27 -3.89 3.06
N LEU A 260 11.56 -3.54 1.98
CA LEU A 260 10.70 -4.47 1.26
C LEU A 260 11.49 -5.67 0.74
N TYR A 261 12.69 -5.43 0.22
CA TYR A 261 13.58 -6.49 -0.25
C TYR A 261 14.01 -7.43 0.89
N LEU A 262 14.42 -6.87 2.03
CA LEU A 262 14.84 -7.65 3.20
C LEU A 262 13.69 -8.49 3.79
N LYS A 263 12.46 -7.98 3.70
CA LYS A 263 11.25 -8.58 4.29
C LYS A 263 10.42 -9.38 3.29
N LYS A 264 11.01 -9.71 2.12
CA LYS A 264 10.32 -10.43 1.05
C LYS A 264 9.71 -11.75 1.56
N GLY A 265 8.43 -11.96 1.25
CA GLY A 265 7.73 -13.21 1.57
C GLY A 265 7.20 -13.35 3.01
N LEU A 266 7.43 -12.38 3.91
CA LEU A 266 6.95 -12.47 5.30
C LEU A 266 5.42 -12.38 5.42
N TYR A 267 4.78 -11.60 4.55
CA TYR A 267 3.33 -11.31 4.62
C TYR A 267 2.67 -11.59 3.28
N PRO A 268 2.45 -12.88 2.93
CA PRO A 268 1.88 -13.26 1.65
C PRO A 268 0.41 -12.84 1.55
N VAL A 269 -0.03 -12.50 0.33
CA VAL A 269 -1.44 -12.28 0.03
C VAL A 269 -2.12 -13.64 -0.19
N ASN A 270 -3.35 -13.80 0.32
CA ASN A 270 -4.12 -15.03 0.09
C ASN A 270 -4.46 -15.15 -1.40
N VAL A 271 -3.77 -16.07 -2.08
CA VAL A 271 -3.91 -16.30 -3.53
C VAL A 271 -5.37 -16.61 -3.93
N LEU A 272 -6.21 -17.06 -2.99
CA LEU A 272 -7.63 -17.33 -3.23
C LEU A 272 -8.45 -16.07 -3.59
N GLU A 273 -8.07 -14.87 -3.14
CA GLU A 273 -8.70 -13.61 -3.58
C GLU A 273 -8.41 -13.29 -5.06
N TYR A 274 -7.35 -13.89 -5.61
CA TYR A 274 -6.89 -13.72 -6.99
C TYR A 274 -7.17 -14.96 -7.86
N ASN A 275 -7.61 -16.07 -7.27
CA ASN A 275 -7.82 -17.36 -7.96
C ASN A 275 -9.18 -17.48 -8.65
N THR A 276 -10.09 -16.50 -8.53
CA THR A 276 -11.20 -16.37 -9.50
C THR A 276 -10.74 -15.74 -10.81
N SER A 277 -9.50 -15.26 -10.89
CA SER A 277 -8.98 -14.54 -12.05
C SER A 277 -7.58 -14.94 -12.54
N HIS A 278 -6.94 -16.04 -12.13
CA HIS A 278 -5.67 -16.45 -12.77
C HIS A 278 -5.31 -17.96 -12.75
N THR A 279 -5.48 -18.62 -13.91
CA THR A 279 -4.75 -19.85 -14.29
C THR A 279 -3.35 -19.58 -14.89
N TYR A 280 -2.81 -18.36 -14.77
CA TYR A 280 -1.53 -17.98 -15.41
C TYR A 280 -0.41 -17.54 -14.44
N PHE A 281 -0.67 -17.40 -13.13
CA PHE A 281 0.21 -16.62 -12.24
C PHE A 281 0.97 -17.44 -11.17
N SER A 282 0.89 -18.78 -11.19
CA SER A 282 1.61 -19.61 -10.22
C SER A 282 3.15 -19.63 -10.38
N ASN A 283 3.71 -18.92 -11.37
CA ASN A 283 5.15 -18.93 -11.67
C ASN A 283 5.95 -17.83 -10.97
N TYR A 284 5.31 -16.88 -10.27
CA TYR A 284 6.00 -15.73 -9.64
C TYR A 284 6.60 -16.00 -8.26
N LEU A 285 6.57 -17.26 -7.78
CA LEU A 285 7.14 -17.64 -6.48
C LEU A 285 8.65 -17.93 -6.51
N ASN A 286 9.29 -17.91 -7.68
CA ASN A 286 10.75 -18.09 -7.82
C ASN A 286 11.40 -16.85 -8.45
N VAL A 287 11.55 -15.78 -7.67
CA VAL A 287 12.30 -14.59 -8.11
C VAL A 287 13.77 -14.75 -7.75
N GLU A 288 14.58 -15.12 -8.75
CA GLU A 288 16.04 -14.99 -8.67
C GLU A 288 16.46 -13.51 -8.74
N TYR A 289 17.54 -13.18 -8.05
CA TYR A 289 18.15 -11.86 -7.96
C TYR A 289 18.41 -11.24 -9.36
N ASN A 290 17.93 -10.02 -9.63
CA ASN A 290 18.36 -9.25 -10.79
C ASN A 290 19.68 -8.53 -10.46
N PRO A 291 20.82 -8.94 -11.04
CA PRO A 291 22.13 -8.37 -10.70
C PRO A 291 22.33 -6.92 -11.15
N ASN A 292 21.43 -6.36 -11.98
CA ASN A 292 21.54 -4.98 -12.48
C ASN A 292 20.88 -3.94 -11.56
N VAL A 293 20.36 -4.33 -10.38
CA VAL A 293 19.73 -3.38 -9.44
C VAL A 293 20.73 -2.30 -9.00
N SER A 294 22.02 -2.62 -8.85
CA SER A 294 23.06 -1.62 -8.55
C SER A 294 23.27 -0.61 -9.68
N GLU A 295 23.07 -0.98 -10.94
CA GLU A 295 23.10 -0.07 -12.11
C GLU A 295 21.84 0.82 -12.17
N ILE A 296 20.68 0.30 -11.75
CA ILE A 296 19.45 1.09 -11.59
C ILE A 296 19.71 2.24 -10.61
N TRP A 297 20.40 2.00 -9.49
CA TRP A 297 20.69 3.03 -8.49
C TRP A 297 21.94 3.88 -8.76
N SER A 298 22.80 3.51 -9.73
CA SER A 298 24.05 4.23 -10.07
C SER A 298 24.03 4.92 -11.43
N GLY A 299 22.92 4.85 -12.17
CA GLY A 299 22.75 5.48 -13.47
C GLY A 299 22.27 6.94 -13.41
N SER A 300 22.74 7.73 -14.38
CA SER A 300 22.36 9.12 -14.74
C SER A 300 20.85 9.46 -14.76
N VAL A 301 19.98 8.45 -14.71
CA VAL A 301 18.54 8.58 -14.58
C VAL A 301 18.19 9.20 -13.22
N TRP A 302 18.81 8.77 -12.11
CA TRP A 302 18.49 9.26 -10.76
C TRP A 302 19.26 10.51 -10.33
N ASP A 303 20.45 10.73 -10.89
CA ASP A 303 21.21 11.98 -10.69
C ASP A 303 20.44 13.22 -11.16
N ASN A 304 19.47 13.07 -12.06
CA ASN A 304 18.56 14.13 -12.48
C ASN A 304 17.32 14.29 -11.58
N ALA A 305 16.86 13.23 -10.90
CA ALA A 305 15.81 13.34 -9.86
C ALA A 305 16.33 13.99 -8.56
N ALA A 306 17.59 13.74 -8.20
CA ALA A 306 18.27 14.44 -7.10
C ALA A 306 18.47 15.95 -7.35
N ARG A 307 18.26 16.43 -8.60
CA ARG A 307 18.34 17.84 -9.00
C ARG A 307 16.99 18.55 -9.06
N VAL A 308 15.88 17.88 -8.73
CA VAL A 308 14.57 18.53 -8.62
C VAL A 308 14.66 19.54 -7.46
N PRO A 309 14.41 20.85 -7.70
CA PRO A 309 14.52 21.83 -6.64
C PRO A 309 13.60 21.44 -5.50
N HIS A 310 14.16 21.32 -4.29
CA HIS A 310 13.39 21.33 -3.07
C HIS A 310 12.62 22.65 -3.04
N VAL A 311 11.34 22.63 -3.40
CA VAL A 311 10.46 23.74 -3.12
C VAL A 311 10.16 23.67 -1.62
N LEU A 312 11.04 24.31 -0.84
CA LEU A 312 10.83 24.63 0.57
C LEU A 312 9.58 25.51 0.67
N PHE A 313 8.49 24.96 1.22
CA PHE A 313 7.44 25.73 1.88
C PHE A 313 6.88 24.88 3.02
#